data_AF-A0A0M8MGA6-F1
#
_entry.id   AF-A0A0M8MGA6-F1
#
_cell.length_a   1.000
_cell.length_b   1.000
_cell.length_c   1.000
_cell.angle_alpha   90.00
_cell.angle_beta   90.00
_cell.angle_gamma   90.00
#
_symmetry.space_group_name_H-M   'P 1'
#
loop_
_entity.id
_entity.type
_entity.pdbx_description
1 polymer ?
#
loop_
_entity_poly.entity_id
_entity_poly.type
_entity_poly.pdbx_seq_one_letter_code
_entity_poly.pdbx_strand_id
1 'polypeptide(L)'
;MIGDALPCLAALCAAPEVERFPDAASVTGGPRAVVIGIDIRALRTRRHLRATLRDIEGQCATLCRRLRRLEHVVLVLNGSPVVSEDTVLRICDSVTRRIHTRLEQACGRSVVITALLAEGCNDRDHLAARVIARARERYSLDAGIALRWKEITHTSIGAAGMNEYL
;
A
#
# COMPACT_ATOMS: atom_id res chain seq x y z
N MET A 1 -1.32 11.06 1.37
CA MET A 1 -1.43 9.97 2.37
C MET A 1 -2.78 10.05 3.05
N ILE A 2 -3.40 8.89 3.29
CA ILE A 2 -4.64 8.71 4.06
C ILE A 2 -4.49 7.53 5.04
N GLY A 3 -5.49 7.31 5.88
CA GLY A 3 -5.54 6.16 6.80
C GLY A 3 -4.83 6.41 8.12
N ASP A 4 -4.41 5.33 8.77
CA ASP A 4 -3.89 5.37 10.14
C ASP A 4 -2.56 6.12 10.24
N ALA A 5 -2.38 6.83 11.36
CA ALA A 5 -1.14 7.50 11.71
C ALA A 5 -0.11 6.48 12.21
N LEU A 6 0.62 5.85 11.28
CA LEU A 6 1.66 4.89 11.60
C LEU A 6 2.99 5.58 11.95
N PRO A 7 3.66 5.23 13.06
CA PRO A 7 4.96 5.80 13.40
C PRO A 7 6.03 5.58 12.34
N CYS A 8 5.99 4.45 11.62
CA CYS A 8 6.92 4.16 10.53
C CYS A 8 6.72 5.07 9.30
N LEU A 9 5.56 5.72 9.16
CA LEU A 9 5.27 6.67 8.09
C LEU A 9 5.56 8.13 8.49
N ALA A 10 6.07 8.39 9.70
CA ALA A 10 6.31 9.76 10.17
C ALA A 10 7.24 10.54 9.23
N ALA A 11 8.34 9.92 8.77
CA ALA A 11 9.28 10.52 7.83
C ALA A 11 8.64 10.82 6.47
N LEU A 12 7.82 9.89 5.94
CA LEU A 12 7.08 10.09 4.69
C LEU A 12 6.17 11.31 4.79
N CYS A 13 5.51 11.49 5.93
CA CYS A 13 4.59 12.59 6.14
C CYS A 13 5.27 13.95 6.30
N ALA A 14 6.55 13.96 6.63
CA ALA A 14 7.34 15.19 6.72
C ALA A 14 7.90 15.60 5.34
N ALA A 15 7.81 14.73 4.33
CA ALA A 15 8.29 15.04 2.98
C ALA A 15 7.40 16.13 2.34
N PRO A 16 8.00 17.14 1.67
CA PRO A 16 7.27 18.31 1.16
C PRO A 16 6.26 17.98 0.05
N GLU A 17 6.45 16.87 -0.64
CA GLU A 17 5.57 16.38 -1.71
C GLU A 17 4.40 15.52 -1.22
N VAL A 18 4.30 15.27 0.10
CA VAL A 18 3.27 14.41 0.69
C VAL A 18 2.21 15.25 1.35
N GLU A 19 1.05 15.32 0.71
CA GLU A 19 -0.16 15.89 1.31
C GLU A 19 -0.90 14.84 2.15
N ARG A 20 -1.44 15.25 3.30
CA ARG A 20 -2.24 14.40 4.18
C ARG A 20 -3.72 14.74 4.03
N PHE A 21 -4.53 13.69 3.90
CA PHE A 21 -5.98 13.80 3.84
C PHE A 21 -6.60 12.87 4.89
N PRO A 22 -7.75 13.23 5.48
CA PRO A 22 -8.40 12.40 6.50
C PRO A 22 -8.93 11.08 5.90
N ASP A 23 -9.41 11.08 4.66
CA ASP A 23 -10.02 9.91 4.04
C ASP A 23 -9.91 9.92 2.50
N ALA A 24 -10.37 8.84 1.87
CA ALA A 24 -10.39 8.71 0.42
C ALA A 24 -11.31 9.72 -0.30
N ALA A 25 -12.35 10.26 0.36
CA ALA A 25 -13.33 11.18 -0.22
C ALA A 25 -12.85 12.64 -0.22
N SER A 26 -11.96 12.98 0.70
CA SER A 26 -11.34 14.29 0.88
C SER A 26 -10.09 14.49 0.02
N VAL A 27 -9.53 13.42 -0.58
CA VAL A 27 -8.40 13.57 -1.51
C VAL A 27 -8.82 14.45 -2.69
N THR A 28 -8.07 15.53 -2.90
CA THR A 28 -8.25 16.51 -3.98
C THR A 28 -6.99 16.62 -4.83
N GLY A 29 -7.09 17.33 -5.96
CA GLY A 29 -5.97 17.51 -6.89
C GLY A 29 -5.81 16.34 -7.87
N GLY A 30 -4.61 16.21 -8.42
CA GLY A 30 -4.27 15.16 -9.40
C GLY A 30 -3.09 14.28 -8.99
N PRO A 31 -3.06 13.71 -7.77
CA PRO A 31 -1.95 12.87 -7.34
C PRO A 31 -1.83 11.62 -8.23
N ARG A 32 -0.60 11.22 -8.51
CA ARG A 32 -0.29 9.98 -9.24
C ARG A 32 -0.21 8.76 -8.32
N ALA A 33 -0.02 8.99 -7.02
CA ALA A 33 0.07 7.92 -6.03
C ALA A 33 -0.68 8.28 -4.76
N VAL A 34 -1.26 7.27 -4.11
CA VAL A 34 -1.85 7.39 -2.78
C VAL A 34 -1.22 6.35 -1.86
N VAL A 35 -0.76 6.80 -0.69
CA VAL A 35 -0.29 5.92 0.39
C VAL A 35 -1.38 5.81 1.45
N ILE A 36 -1.74 4.59 1.83
CA ILE A 36 -2.74 4.28 2.85
C ILE A 36 -2.06 3.57 4.02
N GLY A 37 -2.01 4.23 5.18
CA GLY A 37 -1.56 3.61 6.42
C GLY A 37 -2.64 2.71 7.02
N ILE A 38 -2.27 1.51 7.45
CA ILE A 38 -3.19 0.53 8.05
C ILE A 38 -2.54 -0.04 9.31
N ASP A 39 -3.09 0.30 10.47
CA ASP A 39 -2.68 -0.26 11.76
C ASP A 39 -3.42 -1.56 12.01
N ILE A 40 -2.67 -2.66 12.01
CA ILE A 40 -3.23 -3.99 12.23
C ILE A 40 -2.86 -4.56 13.60
N ARG A 41 -2.21 -3.77 14.48
CA ARG A 41 -1.83 -4.20 15.84
C ARG A 41 -3.02 -4.56 16.72
N ALA A 42 -4.14 -3.87 16.55
CA ALA A 42 -5.37 -4.13 17.31
C ALA A 42 -6.16 -5.35 16.79
N LEU A 43 -5.82 -5.87 15.59
CA LEU A 43 -6.57 -6.95 14.96
C LEU A 43 -6.23 -8.29 15.61
N ARG A 44 -7.24 -8.93 16.18
CA ARG A 44 -7.10 -10.20 16.91
C ARG A 44 -7.36 -11.44 16.07
N THR A 45 -7.91 -11.30 14.86
CA THR A 45 -8.29 -12.44 14.02
C THR A 45 -8.04 -12.18 12.54
N ARG A 46 -7.82 -13.26 11.78
CA ARG A 46 -7.77 -13.23 10.30
C ARG A 46 -9.04 -12.65 9.68
N ARG A 47 -10.19 -12.85 10.33
CA ARG A 47 -11.48 -12.31 9.89
C ARG A 47 -11.48 -10.78 9.95
N HIS A 48 -10.96 -10.19 11.02
CA HIS A 48 -10.85 -8.73 11.15
C HIS A 48 -9.89 -8.15 10.10
N LEU A 49 -8.71 -8.76 9.89
CA LEU A 49 -7.80 -8.35 8.82
C LEU A 49 -8.46 -8.36 7.44
N ARG A 50 -9.18 -9.44 7.10
CA ARG A 50 -9.93 -9.52 5.84
C ARG A 50 -11.07 -8.52 5.73
N ALA A 51 -11.65 -8.07 6.85
CA ALA A 51 -12.69 -7.05 6.85
C ALA A 51 -12.08 -5.67 6.60
N THR A 52 -11.01 -5.32 7.32
CA THR A 52 -10.23 -4.09 7.09
C THR A 52 -9.77 -3.98 5.64
N LEU A 53 -9.19 -5.04 5.08
CA LEU A 53 -8.72 -5.03 3.69
C LEU A 53 -9.86 -4.94 2.65
N ARG A 54 -11.07 -5.40 3.00
CA ARG A 54 -12.26 -5.20 2.14
C ARG A 54 -12.75 -3.75 2.16
N ASP A 55 -12.65 -3.07 3.29
CA ASP A 55 -12.93 -1.64 3.36
C ASP A 55 -11.95 -0.84 2.49
N ILE A 56 -10.65 -1.17 2.61
CA ILE A 56 -9.58 -0.58 1.78
C ILE A 56 -9.83 -0.79 0.28
N GLU A 57 -10.32 -1.96 -0.14
CA GLU A 57 -10.74 -2.20 -1.52
C GLU A 57 -11.82 -1.20 -1.99
N GLY A 58 -12.80 -0.89 -1.13
CA GLY A 58 -13.82 0.14 -1.39
C GLY A 58 -13.23 1.55 -1.48
N GLN A 59 -12.24 1.87 -0.64
CA GLN A 59 -11.50 3.13 -0.70
C GLN A 59 -10.72 3.25 -2.01
N CYS A 60 -10.00 2.20 -2.43
CA CYS A 60 -9.28 2.15 -3.70
C CYS A 60 -10.22 2.39 -4.90
N ALA A 61 -11.40 1.77 -4.90
CA ALA A 61 -12.40 1.99 -5.95
C ALA A 61 -12.94 3.43 -5.97
N THR A 62 -13.07 4.05 -4.81
CA THR A 62 -13.47 5.47 -4.71
C THR A 62 -12.37 6.40 -5.22
N LEU A 63 -11.12 6.15 -4.84
CA LEU A 63 -9.95 6.89 -5.32
C LEU A 63 -9.79 6.76 -6.83
N CYS A 64 -9.86 5.54 -7.38
CA CYS A 64 -9.67 5.30 -8.82
C CYS A 64 -10.73 6.02 -9.69
N ARG A 65 -11.99 6.05 -9.23
CA ARG A 65 -13.08 6.76 -9.92
C ARG A 65 -12.88 8.29 -9.91
N ARG A 66 -12.41 8.85 -8.80
CA ARG A 66 -12.24 10.30 -8.61
C ARG A 66 -10.94 10.83 -9.21
N LEU A 67 -9.84 10.09 -9.06
CA LEU A 67 -8.49 10.51 -9.38
C LEU A 67 -8.04 9.93 -10.72
N ARG A 68 -8.33 10.67 -11.81
CA ARG A 68 -8.05 10.24 -13.20
C ARG A 68 -6.56 10.05 -13.53
N ARG A 69 -5.66 10.56 -12.69
CA ARG A 69 -4.20 10.43 -12.83
C ARG A 69 -3.59 9.43 -11.86
N LEU A 70 -4.40 8.75 -11.04
CA LEU A 70 -3.91 7.77 -10.08
C LEU A 70 -3.31 6.57 -10.80
N GLU A 71 -2.05 6.27 -10.51
CA GLU A 71 -1.29 5.15 -11.07
C GLU A 71 -0.88 4.15 -9.98
N HIS A 72 -0.66 4.63 -8.74
CA HIS A 72 -0.17 3.80 -7.64
C HIS A 72 -1.05 3.92 -6.40
N VAL A 73 -1.32 2.78 -5.76
CA VAL A 73 -1.80 2.72 -4.38
C VAL A 73 -0.85 1.86 -3.57
N VAL A 74 -0.23 2.47 -2.55
CA VAL A 74 0.68 1.79 -1.63
C VAL A 74 -0.01 1.63 -0.28
N LEU A 75 -0.29 0.39 0.09
CA LEU A 75 -0.83 0.01 1.39
C LEU A 75 0.36 -0.26 2.32
N VAL A 76 0.49 0.50 3.41
CA VAL A 76 1.53 0.25 4.41
C VAL A 76 0.87 -0.28 5.66
N LEU A 77 1.14 -1.54 5.98
CA LEU A 77 0.59 -2.23 7.13
C LEU A 77 1.65 -2.31 8.22
N ASN A 78 1.27 -2.06 9.46
CA ASN A 78 2.16 -2.25 10.59
C ASN A 78 1.54 -3.14 11.67
N GLY A 79 2.28 -4.18 12.04
CA GLY A 79 2.05 -5.07 13.17
C GLY A 79 1.26 -6.35 12.88
N SER A 80 1.08 -7.15 13.92
CA SER A 80 -0.03 -8.08 14.18
C SER A 80 0.43 -9.04 15.28
N PRO A 81 -0.04 -8.91 16.54
CA PRO A 81 0.45 -9.75 17.63
C PRO A 81 -0.08 -11.19 17.59
N VAL A 82 -1.05 -11.49 16.72
CA VAL A 82 -1.78 -12.77 16.72
C VAL A 82 -1.68 -13.50 15.38
N VAL A 83 -1.65 -12.77 14.26
CA VAL A 83 -1.51 -13.36 12.92
C VAL A 83 -0.06 -13.27 12.49
N SER A 84 0.55 -14.40 12.12
CA SER A 84 1.94 -14.43 11.65
C SER A 84 2.15 -13.57 10.41
N GLU A 85 3.34 -12.97 10.28
CA GLU A 85 3.73 -12.15 9.12
C GLU A 85 3.48 -12.90 7.79
N ASP A 86 3.84 -14.19 7.68
CA ASP A 86 3.56 -15.02 6.49
C ASP A 86 2.07 -15.10 6.13
N THR A 87 1.22 -15.14 7.15
CA THR A 87 -0.23 -15.19 6.94
C THR A 87 -0.75 -13.84 6.51
N VAL A 88 -0.27 -12.75 7.11
CA VAL A 88 -0.61 -11.39 6.69
C VAL A 88 -0.17 -11.16 5.24
N LEU A 89 1.06 -11.57 4.89
CA LEU A 89 1.62 -11.41 3.55
C LEU A 89 0.76 -12.11 2.50
N ARG A 90 0.43 -13.39 2.70
CA ARG A 90 -0.44 -14.15 1.76
C ARG A 90 -1.83 -13.53 1.62
N ILE A 91 -2.39 -13.00 2.71
CA ILE A 91 -3.69 -12.31 2.65
C ILE A 91 -3.55 -11.01 1.85
N CYS A 92 -2.49 -10.24 2.08
CA CYS A 92 -2.21 -9.01 1.36
C CYS A 92 -2.00 -9.27 -0.13
N ASP A 93 -1.18 -10.24 -0.52
CA ASP A 93 -0.95 -10.59 -1.94
C ASP A 93 -2.25 -10.96 -2.65
N SER A 94 -3.07 -11.81 -2.04
CA SER A 94 -4.40 -12.14 -2.59
C SER A 94 -5.30 -10.90 -2.73
N VAL A 95 -5.26 -9.99 -1.76
CA VAL A 95 -6.05 -8.76 -1.78
C VAL A 95 -5.54 -7.76 -2.81
N THR A 96 -4.23 -7.54 -2.92
CA THR A 96 -3.68 -6.56 -3.87
C THR A 96 -3.98 -6.97 -5.30
N ARG A 97 -3.84 -8.25 -5.65
CA ARG A 97 -4.25 -8.81 -6.95
C ARG A 97 -5.75 -8.62 -7.19
N ARG A 98 -6.60 -8.93 -6.19
CA ARG A 98 -8.05 -8.74 -6.31
C ARG A 98 -8.43 -7.28 -6.52
N ILE A 99 -7.85 -6.35 -5.76
CA ILE A 99 -8.07 -4.91 -5.92
C ILE A 99 -7.67 -4.50 -7.34
N HIS A 100 -6.46 -4.88 -7.77
CA HIS A 100 -5.96 -4.57 -9.10
C HIS A 100 -6.95 -4.99 -10.20
N THR A 101 -7.31 -6.29 -10.25
CA THR A 101 -8.27 -6.82 -11.23
C THR A 101 -9.62 -6.12 -11.18
N ARG A 102 -10.13 -5.84 -9.98
CA ARG A 102 -11.41 -5.16 -9.81
C ARG A 102 -11.37 -3.73 -10.35
N LEU A 103 -10.29 -2.99 -10.10
CA LEU A 103 -10.14 -1.63 -10.59
C LEU A 103 -10.01 -1.61 -12.12
N GLU A 104 -9.26 -2.54 -12.68
CA GLU A 104 -9.12 -2.70 -14.13
C GLU A 104 -10.49 -2.95 -14.78
N GLN A 105 -11.27 -3.90 -14.26
CA GLN A 105 -12.60 -4.23 -14.78
C GLN A 105 -13.61 -3.09 -14.60
N ALA A 106 -13.65 -2.46 -13.42
CA ALA A 106 -14.68 -1.47 -13.09
C ALA A 106 -14.39 -0.07 -13.63
N CYS A 107 -13.11 0.29 -13.76
CA CYS A 107 -12.70 1.65 -14.14
C CYS A 107 -12.00 1.72 -15.49
N GLY A 108 -11.69 0.58 -16.13
CA GLY A 108 -10.96 0.50 -17.39
C GLY A 108 -9.52 1.02 -17.28
N ARG A 109 -8.93 0.96 -16.07
CA ARG A 109 -7.63 1.55 -15.76
C ARG A 109 -6.79 0.59 -14.93
N SER A 110 -5.54 0.40 -15.35
CA SER A 110 -4.55 -0.33 -14.58
C SER A 110 -3.94 0.59 -13.51
N VAL A 111 -4.20 0.26 -12.24
CA VAL A 111 -3.58 0.92 -11.07
C VAL A 111 -2.74 -0.13 -10.36
N VAL A 112 -1.49 0.21 -10.10
CA VAL A 112 -0.53 -0.64 -9.41
C VAL A 112 -0.85 -0.66 -7.92
N ILE A 113 -1.02 -1.84 -7.35
CA ILE A 113 -1.30 -2.03 -5.92
C ILE A 113 -0.11 -2.69 -5.25
N THR A 114 0.55 -1.98 -4.34
CA THR A 114 1.65 -2.53 -3.53
C THR A 114 1.23 -2.57 -2.07
N ALA A 115 1.29 -3.74 -1.43
CA ALA A 115 1.21 -3.86 0.02
C ALA A 115 2.61 -4.00 0.61
N LEU A 116 2.91 -3.24 1.67
CA LEU A 116 4.16 -3.29 2.40
C LEU A 116 3.89 -3.62 3.86
N LEU A 117 4.42 -4.75 4.32
CA LEU A 117 4.46 -5.08 5.73
C LEU A 117 5.67 -4.37 6.35
N ALA A 118 5.42 -3.29 7.07
CA ALA A 118 6.43 -2.46 7.72
C ALA A 118 6.74 -2.92 9.16
N GLU A 119 6.34 -4.14 9.53
CA GLU A 119 6.69 -4.73 10.82
C GLU A 119 8.22 -4.85 10.94
N GLY A 120 8.76 -4.49 12.11
CA GLY A 120 10.21 -4.47 12.33
C GLY A 120 10.97 -3.37 11.59
N CYS A 121 10.30 -2.39 10.98
CA CYS A 121 10.95 -1.23 10.37
C CYS A 121 11.77 -0.44 11.41
N ASN A 122 13.08 -0.47 11.24
CA ASN A 122 14.08 0.22 12.07
C ASN A 122 14.60 1.52 11.44
N ASP A 123 14.36 1.73 10.14
CA ASP A 123 14.78 2.91 9.39
C ASP A 123 13.58 3.53 8.65
N ARG A 124 13.03 4.59 9.25
CA ARG A 124 11.81 5.25 8.78
C ARG A 124 12.07 6.14 7.57
N ASP A 125 13.24 6.77 7.51
CA ASP A 125 13.64 7.64 6.40
C ASP A 125 13.85 6.80 5.15
N HIS A 126 14.49 5.64 5.29
CA HIS A 126 14.66 4.71 4.19
C HIS A 126 13.33 4.12 3.72
N LEU A 127 12.42 3.76 4.63
CA LEU A 127 11.07 3.35 4.26
C LEU A 127 10.34 4.44 3.47
N ALA A 128 10.39 5.68 3.93
CA ALA A 128 9.81 6.82 3.23
C ALA A 128 10.40 6.99 1.82
N ALA A 129 11.73 6.93 1.69
CA ALA A 129 12.41 7.01 0.41
C ALA A 129 11.98 5.89 -0.55
N ARG A 130 11.84 4.65 -0.07
CA ARG A 130 11.34 3.51 -0.87
C ARG A 130 9.90 3.73 -1.34
N VAL A 131 9.01 4.17 -0.46
CA VAL A 131 7.61 4.45 -0.80
C VAL A 131 7.50 5.58 -1.82
N ILE A 132 8.27 6.66 -1.66
CA ILE A 132 8.33 7.77 -2.62
C ILE A 132 8.87 7.30 -3.97
N ALA A 133 9.96 6.54 -3.98
CA ALA A 133 10.53 5.99 -5.21
C ALA A 133 9.49 5.15 -5.95
N ARG A 134 8.78 4.27 -5.24
CA ARG A 134 7.70 3.45 -5.81
C ARG A 134 6.58 4.30 -6.40
N ALA A 135 6.15 5.34 -5.69
CA ALA A 135 5.12 6.28 -6.17
C ALA A 135 5.52 7.04 -7.45
N ARG A 136 6.82 7.15 -7.74
CA ARG A 136 7.35 7.85 -8.93
C ARG A 136 7.60 6.94 -10.13
N GLU A 137 7.63 5.62 -9.93
CA GLU A 137 7.86 4.65 -11.01
C GLU A 137 6.76 4.77 -12.08
N ARG A 138 7.13 4.88 -13.36
CA ARG A 138 6.18 5.03 -14.47
C ARG A 138 5.67 3.71 -15.03
N TYR A 139 6.51 2.67 -14.94
CA TYR A 139 6.22 1.35 -15.49
C TYR A 139 6.42 0.33 -14.39
N SER A 140 5.38 -0.47 -14.17
CA SER A 140 5.39 -1.59 -13.23
C SER A 140 4.89 -2.81 -13.98
N LEU A 141 5.68 -3.87 -13.97
CA LEU A 141 5.28 -5.17 -14.54
C LEU A 141 4.44 -5.97 -13.54
N ASP A 142 4.53 -5.61 -12.26
CA ASP A 142 3.86 -6.14 -11.09
C ASP A 142 2.62 -5.31 -10.73
N ALA A 143 1.44 -5.81 -11.10
CA ALA A 143 0.20 -5.04 -10.98
C ALA A 143 -0.45 -5.13 -9.58
N GLY A 144 -0.15 -6.20 -8.84
CA GLY A 144 -0.57 -6.43 -7.46
C GLY A 144 0.45 -7.30 -6.73
N ILE A 145 1.16 -6.73 -5.75
CA ILE A 145 2.19 -7.43 -4.97
C ILE A 145 2.10 -7.12 -3.48
N ALA A 146 2.61 -8.01 -2.65
CA ALA A 146 2.82 -7.77 -1.23
C ALA A 146 4.26 -8.11 -0.84
N LEU A 147 4.94 -7.18 -0.18
CA LEU A 147 6.33 -7.33 0.23
C LEU A 147 6.48 -6.99 1.71
N ARG A 148 7.56 -7.46 2.28
CA ARG A 148 8.01 -7.15 3.63
C ARG A 148 9.08 -6.08 3.61
N TRP A 149 9.21 -5.37 4.72
CA TRP A 149 10.30 -4.42 4.93
C TRP A 149 11.68 -5.02 4.63
N LYS A 150 11.93 -6.24 5.14
CA LYS A 150 13.21 -6.95 4.94
C LYS A 150 13.56 -7.22 3.47
N GLU A 151 12.56 -7.38 2.61
CA GLU A 151 12.73 -7.66 1.18
C GLU A 151 13.11 -6.39 0.40
N ILE A 152 12.72 -5.21 0.90
CA ILE A 152 12.95 -3.91 0.23
C ILE A 152 14.02 -3.05 0.93
N THR A 153 14.68 -3.60 1.95
CA THR A 153 15.75 -2.90 2.67
C THR A 153 16.92 -2.64 1.71
N HIS A 154 17.38 -3.67 1.01
CA HIS A 154 18.51 -3.56 0.08
C HIS A 154 18.11 -3.51 -1.40
N THR A 155 16.83 -3.77 -1.71
CA THR A 155 16.31 -3.86 -3.08
C THR A 155 15.20 -2.83 -3.30
N SER A 156 15.02 -2.33 -4.53
CA SER A 156 13.84 -1.48 -4.84
C SER A 156 12.56 -2.31 -4.80
N ILE A 157 11.41 -1.66 -4.58
CA ILE A 157 10.12 -2.33 -4.53
C ILE A 157 9.81 -3.03 -5.86
N GLY A 158 10.02 -2.36 -7.00
CA GLY A 158 9.79 -2.97 -8.32
C GLY A 158 10.69 -4.18 -8.59
N ALA A 159 11.98 -4.12 -8.20
CA ALA A 159 12.89 -5.25 -8.37
C ALA A 159 12.57 -6.41 -7.43
N ALA A 160 12.16 -6.13 -6.19
CA ALA A 160 11.70 -7.16 -5.27
C ALA A 160 10.42 -7.86 -5.77
N GLY A 161 9.48 -7.09 -6.34
CA GLY A 161 8.27 -7.62 -6.95
C GLY A 161 8.54 -8.55 -8.15
N MET A 162 9.53 -8.24 -8.98
CA MET A 162 9.90 -9.11 -10.11
C MET A 162 10.44 -10.49 -9.68
N ASN A 163 11.18 -10.56 -8.57
CA ASN A 163 11.76 -11.80 -8.09
C ASN A 163 10.71 -12.76 -7.50
N GLU A 164 9.50 -12.30 -7.17
CA GLU A 164 8.42 -13.15 -6.69
C GLU A 164 7.77 -14.00 -7.82
N TYR A 165 8.05 -13.64 -9.09
CA TYR A 165 7.53 -14.31 -10.28
C TYR A 165 8.59 -15.16 -11.02
N LEU A 166 9.80 -15.29 -10.48
CA LEU A 166 10.89 -16.15 -10.98
C LEU A 166 11.00 -17.42 -10.12
#